data_AF-A0A6P6JCN1-F1
#
_entry.id   AF-A0A6P6JCN1-F1
#
_cell.length_a   1.000
_cell.length_b   1.000
_cell.length_c   1.000
_cell.angle_alpha   90.00
_cell.angle_beta   90.00
_cell.angle_gamma   90.00
#
_symmetry.space_group_name_H-M   'P 1'
#
loop_
_entity.id
_entity.type
_entity.pdbx_description
1 polymer ?
#
loop_
_entity_poly.entity_id
_entity_poly.type
_entity_poly.pdbx_seq_one_letter_code
_entity_poly.pdbx_strand_id
1 'polypeptide(L)'
;MFLPHSLTTMLYFQLVIMAGTVMLAYYFEYTDTFNVHVQGFFCYEIAYTKPYLGPEDTSAIPPALLYAVVSGVPTLLITVTETVLFLIQYTSKDLDSREKTMVNGDCCYLNPLVRRTFRFLGVYMFGLFTTDIFVNAGQVVTGNLAPHFLTVCKPNYTALGCQQALRYISHQEACTGNEDDILRARKTFPSKEAALSVYAAVYMAMYITFTVRAKGTRLAKPVMSLGLMCLAFLTGINRVAEYRNHWSDVIAGFIIGVAIATFLVVCVVHNFKGKQLLNEDPPQDPLSNDPMVNSPRVESPLEKYIASQVTELRMDDEDLSSRSLKGRLLSFFSWITGKSSRFRHLQSTRQ
;
A
#
# COMPACT_ATOMS: atom_id res chain seq x y z
N MET A 1 -13.03 24.14 24.51
CA MET A 1 -11.94 24.11 23.51
C MET A 1 -10.96 22.99 23.84
N PHE A 2 -11.32 21.72 23.63
CA PHE A 2 -10.37 20.60 23.66
C PHE A 2 -10.86 19.48 22.75
N LEU A 3 -9.99 18.99 21.87
CA LEU A 3 -10.17 17.70 21.22
C LEU A 3 -9.94 16.61 22.31
N PRO A 4 -10.79 15.57 22.42
CA PRO A 4 -10.70 14.62 23.53
C PRO A 4 -9.30 14.00 23.61
N HIS A 5 -8.70 14.04 24.81
CA HIS A 5 -7.25 13.86 25.01
C HIS A 5 -6.68 12.61 24.31
N SER A 6 -7.36 11.47 24.40
CA SER A 6 -7.02 10.23 23.70
C SER A 6 -6.90 10.38 22.17
N LEU A 7 -7.81 11.14 21.54
CA LEU A 7 -7.77 11.38 20.09
C LEU A 7 -6.61 12.30 19.70
N THR A 8 -6.31 13.31 20.51
CA THR A 8 -5.17 14.23 20.32
C THR A 8 -3.84 13.47 20.38
N THR A 9 -3.67 12.62 21.40
CA THR A 9 -2.48 11.77 21.57
C THR A 9 -2.33 10.77 20.42
N MET A 10 -3.42 10.12 19.97
CA MET A 10 -3.37 9.20 18.82
C MET A 10 -3.00 9.90 17.50
N LEU A 11 -3.48 11.13 17.27
CA LEU A 11 -3.09 11.92 16.11
C LEU A 11 -1.62 12.37 16.20
N TYR A 12 -1.14 12.75 17.38
CA TYR A 12 0.26 13.10 17.60
C TYR A 12 1.20 11.94 17.27
N PHE A 13 0.93 10.73 17.76
CA PHE A 13 1.73 9.54 17.40
C PHE A 13 1.71 9.26 15.90
N GLN A 14 0.57 9.42 15.22
CA GLN A 14 0.49 9.25 13.76
C GLN A 14 1.32 10.30 13.00
N LEU A 15 1.32 11.56 13.44
CA LEU A 15 2.15 12.62 12.85
C LEU A 15 3.65 12.37 13.06
N VAL A 16 4.07 11.92 14.25
CA VAL A 16 5.47 11.57 14.53
C VAL A 16 5.93 10.39 13.67
N ILE A 17 5.11 9.35 13.51
CA ILE A 17 5.41 8.21 12.62
C ILE A 17 5.54 8.67 11.16
N MET A 18 4.61 9.51 10.69
CA MET A 18 4.66 10.08 9.33
C MET A 18 5.90 10.94 9.10
N ALA A 19 6.27 11.80 10.05
CA ALA A 19 7.48 12.60 9.96
C ALA A 19 8.74 11.72 9.91
N GLY A 20 8.79 10.67 10.74
CA GLY A 20 9.87 9.68 10.73
C GLY A 20 10.01 8.95 9.40
N THR A 21 8.90 8.50 8.78
CA THR A 21 8.97 7.85 7.45
C THR A 21 9.35 8.83 6.34
N VAL A 22 8.87 10.07 6.36
CA VAL A 22 9.26 11.09 5.38
C VAL A 22 10.75 11.42 5.46
N MET A 23 11.29 11.57 6.68
CA MET A 23 12.73 11.77 6.89
C MET A 23 13.55 10.56 6.43
N LEU A 24 13.12 9.33 6.76
CA LEU A 24 13.84 8.12 6.34
C LEU A 24 13.84 7.94 4.82
N ALA A 25 12.71 8.21 4.14
CA ALA A 25 12.63 8.22 2.68
C ALA A 25 13.58 9.27 2.08
N TYR A 26 13.60 10.49 2.65
CA TYR A 26 14.52 11.55 2.22
C TYR A 26 16.00 11.13 2.35
N TYR A 27 16.40 10.51 3.46
CA TYR A 27 17.77 10.02 3.64
C TYR A 27 18.12 8.91 2.62
N PHE A 28 17.19 8.01 2.30
CA PHE A 28 17.42 6.96 1.29
C PHE A 28 17.47 7.49 -0.16
N GLU A 29 16.79 8.59 -0.47
CA GLU A 29 16.70 9.15 -1.83
C GLU A 29 17.80 10.19 -2.12
N TYR A 30 18.08 11.10 -1.18
CA TYR A 30 18.89 12.31 -1.40
C TYR A 30 20.21 12.34 -0.62
N THR A 31 20.62 11.26 0.05
CA THR A 31 21.90 11.23 0.77
C THR A 31 22.63 9.89 0.61
N ASP A 32 23.95 9.96 0.43
CA ASP A 32 24.83 8.79 0.38
C ASP A 32 25.14 8.20 1.77
N THR A 33 24.22 8.38 2.73
CA THR A 33 24.27 7.80 4.08
C THR A 33 24.34 6.27 4.04
N PHE A 34 23.80 5.66 2.97
CA PHE A 34 23.84 4.23 2.74
C PHE A 34 24.55 3.91 1.40
N ASN A 35 25.82 3.50 1.48
CA ASN A 35 26.59 3.07 0.33
C ASN A 35 25.96 1.85 -0.36
N VAL A 36 25.80 1.91 -1.68
CA VAL A 36 25.28 0.81 -2.51
C VAL A 36 26.28 -0.33 -2.54
N HIS A 37 25.79 -1.58 -2.44
CA HIS A 37 26.63 -2.77 -2.59
C HIS A 37 27.31 -2.80 -3.97
N VAL A 38 28.64 -2.93 -4.02
CA VAL A 38 29.40 -2.93 -5.28
C VAL A 38 29.42 -4.34 -5.88
N GLN A 39 28.37 -4.71 -6.60
CA GLN A 39 28.39 -5.91 -7.43
C GLN A 39 29.42 -5.75 -8.57
N GLY A 40 30.16 -6.81 -8.85
CA GLY A 40 31.11 -6.89 -9.96
C GLY A 40 30.50 -7.45 -11.25
N PHE A 41 31.27 -7.37 -12.34
CA PHE A 41 30.86 -7.77 -13.68
C PHE A 41 31.97 -8.56 -14.39
N PHE A 42 31.63 -9.30 -15.44
CA PHE A 42 32.62 -9.97 -16.29
C PHE A 42 33.04 -9.09 -17.48
N CYS A 43 34.29 -9.22 -17.92
CA CYS A 43 34.78 -8.56 -19.14
C CYS A 43 33.89 -8.93 -20.35
N TYR A 44 33.46 -7.93 -21.12
CA TYR A 44 32.64 -8.08 -22.34
C TYR A 44 31.26 -8.76 -22.16
N GLU A 45 30.67 -8.68 -20.96
CA GLU A 45 29.41 -9.33 -20.62
C GLU A 45 28.19 -8.72 -21.34
N ILE A 46 27.73 -9.40 -22.41
CA ILE A 46 26.67 -8.97 -23.35
C ILE A 46 25.33 -8.62 -22.65
N ALA A 47 25.07 -9.17 -21.46
CA ALA A 47 23.89 -8.85 -20.67
C ALA A 47 23.80 -7.36 -20.28
N TYR A 48 24.96 -6.71 -20.09
CA TYR A 48 25.07 -5.33 -19.60
C TYR A 48 25.50 -4.32 -20.68
N THR A 49 25.53 -4.71 -21.95
CA THR A 49 25.90 -3.86 -23.10
C THR A 49 24.70 -3.30 -23.88
N LYS A 50 23.52 -3.16 -23.26
CA LYS A 50 22.35 -2.53 -23.93
C LYS A 50 22.59 -1.01 -24.12
N PRO A 51 22.05 -0.40 -25.19
CA PRO A 51 22.28 1.01 -25.45
C PRO A 51 21.67 1.89 -24.35
N TYR A 52 22.45 2.85 -23.86
CA TYR A 52 21.96 3.93 -23.00
C TYR A 52 21.10 4.90 -23.82
N LEU A 53 19.82 5.02 -23.44
CA LEU A 53 18.82 5.83 -24.15
C LEU A 53 18.77 7.31 -23.72
N GLY A 54 19.68 7.74 -22.83
CA GLY A 54 19.72 9.10 -22.30
C GLY A 54 19.27 9.20 -20.83
N PRO A 55 19.41 10.40 -20.23
CA PRO A 55 19.06 10.65 -18.84
C PRO A 55 17.57 10.45 -18.57
N GLU A 56 17.21 10.21 -17.31
CA GLU A 56 15.85 9.82 -16.94
C GLU A 56 14.80 10.92 -17.17
N ASP A 57 15.22 12.19 -17.21
CA ASP A 57 14.37 13.32 -17.60
C ASP A 57 13.89 13.25 -19.06
N THR A 58 14.63 12.53 -19.92
CA THR A 58 14.26 12.24 -21.32
C THR A 58 13.56 10.89 -21.52
N SER A 59 13.26 10.20 -20.43
CA SER A 59 12.52 8.93 -20.44
C SER A 59 11.07 9.10 -20.94
N ALA A 60 10.49 8.00 -21.44
CA ALA A 60 9.05 7.87 -21.62
C ALA A 60 8.26 8.05 -20.29
N ILE A 61 8.89 7.82 -19.13
CA ILE A 61 8.36 8.12 -17.80
C ILE A 61 9.49 8.70 -16.93
N PRO A 62 9.61 10.04 -16.86
CA PRO A 62 10.51 10.71 -15.93
C PRO A 62 10.09 10.50 -14.47
N PRO A 63 11.02 10.39 -13.50
CA PRO A 63 10.68 10.19 -12.10
C PRO A 63 9.74 11.27 -11.53
N ALA A 64 9.96 12.54 -11.90
CA ALA A 64 9.10 13.65 -11.49
C ALA A 64 7.64 13.49 -11.96
N LEU A 65 7.42 13.01 -13.19
CA LEU A 65 6.07 12.72 -13.71
C LEU A 65 5.42 11.58 -12.93
N LEU A 66 6.18 10.51 -12.64
CA LEU A 66 5.68 9.38 -11.86
C LEU A 66 5.26 9.84 -10.46
N TYR A 67 6.13 10.55 -9.73
CA TYR A 67 5.81 11.05 -8.38
C TYR A 67 4.60 11.99 -8.38
N ALA A 68 4.48 12.88 -9.37
CA ALA A 68 3.32 13.77 -9.52
C ALA A 68 2.02 13.01 -9.78
N VAL A 69 2.02 12.00 -10.65
CA VAL A 69 0.84 11.16 -10.95
C VAL A 69 0.48 10.29 -9.74
N VAL A 70 1.47 9.62 -9.14
CA VAL A 70 1.29 8.69 -8.02
C VAL A 70 0.83 9.40 -6.75
N SER A 71 1.32 10.60 -6.44
CA SER A 71 0.81 11.37 -5.29
C SER A 71 -0.50 12.11 -5.62
N GLY A 72 -0.56 12.77 -6.79
CA GLY A 72 -1.63 13.68 -7.16
C GLY A 72 -2.95 12.99 -7.52
N VAL A 73 -2.92 11.95 -8.36
CA VAL A 73 -4.16 11.31 -8.85
C VAL A 73 -4.93 10.60 -7.72
N PRO A 74 -4.31 9.80 -6.83
CA PRO A 74 -4.97 9.24 -5.65
C PRO A 74 -5.51 10.32 -4.70
N THR A 75 -4.73 11.38 -4.42
CA THR A 75 -5.16 12.49 -3.55
C THR A 75 -6.39 13.21 -4.10
N LEU A 76 -6.40 13.51 -5.41
CA LEU A 76 -7.53 14.13 -6.09
C LEU A 76 -8.75 13.19 -6.13
N LEU A 77 -8.56 11.91 -6.46
CA LEU A 77 -9.67 10.95 -6.51
C LEU A 77 -10.29 10.70 -5.12
N ILE A 78 -9.49 10.62 -4.06
CA ILE A 78 -9.99 10.48 -2.68
C ILE A 78 -10.75 11.74 -2.26
N THR A 79 -10.17 12.93 -2.47
CA THR A 79 -10.83 14.19 -2.06
C THR A 79 -12.12 14.46 -2.85
N VAL A 80 -12.13 14.25 -4.17
CA VAL A 80 -13.36 14.36 -5.00
C VAL A 80 -14.39 13.30 -4.62
N THR A 81 -13.99 12.06 -4.30
CA THR A 81 -14.94 11.03 -3.87
C THR A 81 -15.59 11.37 -2.53
N GLU A 82 -14.82 11.81 -1.54
CA GLU A 82 -15.35 12.17 -0.23
C GLU A 82 -16.18 13.47 -0.25
N THR A 83 -15.86 14.46 -1.11
CA THR A 83 -16.71 15.66 -1.28
C THR A 83 -18.00 15.37 -2.03
N VAL A 84 -17.99 14.52 -3.07
CA VAL A 84 -19.23 14.07 -3.73
C VAL A 84 -20.10 13.25 -2.76
N LEU A 85 -19.50 12.38 -1.94
CA LEU A 85 -20.23 11.66 -0.89
C LEU A 85 -20.79 12.61 0.18
N PHE A 86 -20.07 13.68 0.55
CA PHE A 86 -20.59 14.73 1.42
C PHE A 86 -21.81 15.42 0.82
N LEU A 87 -21.72 15.90 -0.43
CA LEU A 87 -22.83 16.60 -1.09
C LEU A 87 -24.09 15.72 -1.19
N ILE A 88 -23.94 14.44 -1.55
CA ILE A 88 -25.06 13.49 -1.57
C ILE A 88 -25.66 13.31 -0.16
N GLN A 89 -24.84 13.16 0.87
CA GLN A 89 -25.31 13.04 2.26
C GLN A 89 -26.00 14.32 2.74
N TYR A 90 -25.44 15.49 2.43
CA TYR A 90 -25.98 16.79 2.76
C TYR A 90 -27.36 16.99 2.12
N THR A 91 -27.50 16.78 0.81
CA THR A 91 -28.81 16.87 0.13
C THR A 91 -29.83 15.87 0.68
N SER A 92 -29.40 14.64 1.04
CA SER A 92 -30.32 13.68 1.68
C SER A 92 -30.76 14.08 3.09
N LYS A 93 -29.92 14.81 3.83
CA LYS A 93 -30.24 15.35 5.16
C LYS A 93 -31.04 16.63 5.10
N ASP A 94 -30.84 17.48 4.09
CA ASP A 94 -31.68 18.65 3.84
C ASP A 94 -33.12 18.23 3.56
N LEU A 95 -33.31 17.19 2.72
CA LEU A 95 -34.62 16.58 2.46
C LEU A 95 -35.32 16.05 3.73
N ASP A 96 -34.62 15.33 4.61
CA ASP A 96 -35.17 14.81 5.88
C ASP A 96 -35.38 15.91 6.94
N SER A 97 -34.46 16.88 7.03
CA SER A 97 -34.56 18.01 7.95
C SER A 97 -35.68 18.98 7.57
N ARG A 98 -36.07 19.05 6.29
CA ARG A 98 -37.21 19.85 5.82
C ARG A 98 -38.56 19.27 6.24
N GLU A 99 -38.60 18.01 6.65
CA GLU A 99 -39.76 17.36 7.29
C GLU A 99 -39.73 17.50 8.82
N LYS A 100 -38.57 17.78 9.43
CA LYS A 100 -38.36 17.80 10.89
C LYS A 100 -37.62 19.07 11.33
N THR A 101 -38.38 20.16 11.50
CA THR A 101 -37.85 21.42 12.04
C THR A 101 -37.46 21.28 13.51
N MET A 102 -36.21 20.93 13.82
CA MET A 102 -35.66 21.22 15.14
C MET A 102 -34.19 21.63 15.13
N VAL A 103 -33.97 22.72 15.88
CA VAL A 103 -32.70 23.26 16.37
C VAL A 103 -31.72 22.15 16.78
N ASN A 104 -30.50 22.19 16.23
CA ASN A 104 -29.30 22.07 17.07
C ASN A 104 -28.11 22.78 16.43
N GLY A 105 -27.55 23.78 17.11
CA GLY A 105 -26.39 24.53 16.66
C GLY A 105 -25.20 24.31 17.59
N ASP A 106 -24.23 23.50 17.16
CA ASP A 106 -22.99 23.24 17.90
C ASP A 106 -21.77 23.56 17.03
N CYS A 107 -21.03 24.60 17.43
CA CYS A 107 -19.80 24.98 16.75
C CYS A 107 -18.62 24.07 17.20
N CYS A 108 -17.70 23.77 16.28
CA CYS A 108 -16.47 22.99 16.50
C CYS A 108 -16.59 21.45 16.58
N TYR A 109 -17.62 20.82 16.03
CA TYR A 109 -17.48 19.41 15.62
C TYR A 109 -16.68 19.33 14.32
N LEU A 110 -15.48 18.73 14.34
CA LEU A 110 -14.72 18.48 13.11
C LEU A 110 -15.55 17.57 12.19
N ASN A 111 -15.89 18.07 11.00
CA ASN A 111 -16.76 17.38 10.05
C ASN A 111 -16.26 15.91 9.87
N PRO A 112 -17.11 14.89 10.10
CA PRO A 112 -16.66 13.49 10.15
C PRO A 112 -16.02 13.01 8.84
N LEU A 113 -16.36 13.69 7.74
CA LEU A 113 -15.78 13.52 6.40
C LEU A 113 -14.33 14.00 6.31
N VAL A 114 -13.97 15.10 6.99
CA VAL A 114 -12.57 15.58 7.07
C VAL A 114 -11.72 14.56 7.81
N ARG A 115 -12.20 14.07 8.97
CA ARG A 115 -11.57 12.97 9.73
C ARG A 115 -11.42 11.68 8.91
N ARG A 116 -12.39 11.37 8.04
CA ARG A 116 -12.37 10.21 7.14
C ARG A 116 -11.39 10.40 5.98
N THR A 117 -11.37 11.56 5.36
CA THR A 117 -10.46 11.91 4.24
C THR A 117 -9.01 11.86 4.70
N PHE A 118 -8.68 12.49 5.84
CA PHE A 118 -7.34 12.40 6.44
C PHE A 118 -6.94 10.96 6.80
N ARG A 119 -7.87 10.10 7.22
CA ARG A 119 -7.56 8.68 7.48
C ARG A 119 -7.17 7.92 6.20
N PHE A 120 -7.90 8.10 5.10
CA PHE A 120 -7.54 7.45 3.84
C PHE A 120 -6.24 8.02 3.27
N LEU A 121 -6.14 9.35 3.16
CA LEU A 121 -4.95 10.02 2.62
C LEU A 121 -3.70 9.76 3.48
N GLY A 122 -3.83 9.76 4.80
CA GLY A 122 -2.72 9.45 5.72
C GLY A 122 -2.20 8.03 5.56
N VAL A 123 -3.08 7.02 5.49
CA VAL A 123 -2.66 5.62 5.26
C VAL A 123 -2.12 5.42 3.84
N TYR A 124 -2.62 6.18 2.85
CA TYR A 124 -2.08 6.17 1.49
C TYR A 124 -0.64 6.73 1.46
N MET A 125 -0.41 7.93 1.99
CA MET A 125 0.92 8.55 2.03
C MET A 125 1.89 7.72 2.87
N PHE A 126 1.45 7.17 4.01
CA PHE A 126 2.25 6.26 4.82
C PHE A 126 2.74 5.06 4.00
N GLY A 127 1.85 4.41 3.26
CA GLY A 127 2.20 3.25 2.44
C GLY A 127 3.03 3.59 1.21
N LEU A 128 2.87 4.79 0.66
CA LEU A 128 3.70 5.29 -0.44
C LEU A 128 5.15 5.44 0.03
N PHE A 129 5.41 6.18 1.12
CA PHE A 129 6.74 6.29 1.71
C PHE A 129 7.29 4.95 2.23
N THR A 130 6.42 4.06 2.75
CA THR A 130 6.84 2.70 3.12
C THR A 130 7.34 1.91 1.91
N THR A 131 6.62 1.96 0.78
CA THR A 131 7.01 1.28 -0.47
C THR A 131 8.31 1.85 -1.03
N ASP A 132 8.46 3.18 -0.99
CA ASP A 132 9.67 3.90 -1.37
C ASP A 132 10.91 3.43 -0.59
N ILE A 133 10.83 3.45 0.75
CA ILE A 133 11.88 2.97 1.66
C ILE A 133 12.23 1.50 1.41
N PHE A 134 11.23 0.62 1.27
CA PHE A 134 11.47 -0.81 1.04
C PHE A 134 12.20 -1.07 -0.29
N VAL A 135 11.92 -0.31 -1.34
CA VAL A 135 12.63 -0.44 -2.62
C VAL A 135 14.03 0.17 -2.56
N ASN A 136 14.17 1.42 -2.07
CA ASN A 136 15.47 2.06 -1.96
C ASN A 136 16.44 1.24 -1.09
N ALA A 137 15.97 0.68 0.03
CA ALA A 137 16.77 -0.24 0.86
C ALA A 137 17.16 -1.51 0.09
N GLY A 138 16.24 -2.09 -0.69
CA GLY A 138 16.53 -3.23 -1.56
C GLY A 138 17.61 -2.93 -2.61
N GLN A 139 17.55 -1.75 -3.23
CA GLN A 139 18.52 -1.30 -4.23
C GLN A 139 19.91 -1.11 -3.64
N VAL A 140 20.01 -0.46 -2.48
CA VAL A 140 21.26 -0.30 -1.72
C VAL A 140 21.86 -1.65 -1.33
N VAL A 141 21.05 -2.57 -0.80
CA VAL A 141 21.50 -3.89 -0.33
C VAL A 141 21.91 -4.81 -1.48
N THR A 142 21.21 -4.75 -2.63
CA THR A 142 21.45 -5.68 -3.75
C THR A 142 22.55 -5.19 -4.70
N GLY A 143 22.57 -3.89 -5.03
CA GLY A 143 23.57 -3.33 -5.96
C GLY A 143 23.47 -3.82 -7.41
N ASN A 144 22.30 -4.32 -7.84
CA ASN A 144 22.14 -5.00 -9.12
C ASN A 144 22.41 -4.07 -10.32
N LEU A 145 23.07 -4.63 -11.34
CA LEU A 145 23.57 -3.90 -12.50
C LEU A 145 22.51 -3.78 -13.60
N ALA A 146 22.32 -2.58 -14.12
CA ALA A 146 21.39 -2.31 -15.21
C ALA A 146 21.80 -3.02 -16.53
N PRO A 147 20.84 -3.43 -17.38
CA PRO A 147 21.15 -3.96 -18.72
C PRO A 147 22.01 -3.04 -19.60
N HIS A 148 22.06 -1.74 -19.31
CA HIS A 148 22.90 -0.75 -20.02
C HIS A 148 24.21 -0.38 -19.29
N PHE A 149 24.50 -0.99 -18.13
CA PHE A 149 25.56 -0.58 -17.20
C PHE A 149 26.95 -0.41 -17.85
N LEU A 150 27.39 -1.33 -18.71
CA LEU A 150 28.74 -1.24 -19.31
C LEU A 150 28.87 -0.07 -20.29
N THR A 151 27.77 0.35 -20.94
CA THR A 151 27.79 1.49 -21.88
C THR A 151 27.90 2.84 -21.18
N VAL A 152 27.42 2.93 -19.93
CA VAL A 152 27.59 4.08 -19.04
C VAL A 152 28.94 4.01 -18.32
N CYS A 153 29.29 2.86 -17.75
CA CYS A 153 30.54 2.64 -17.01
C CYS A 153 31.80 2.90 -17.85
N LYS A 154 31.81 2.56 -19.14
CA LYS A 154 32.97 2.73 -20.05
C LYS A 154 34.28 2.18 -19.45
N PRO A 155 34.35 0.87 -19.15
CA PRO A 155 35.53 0.31 -18.50
C PRO A 155 36.75 0.22 -19.42
N ASN A 156 37.93 0.54 -18.89
CA ASN A 156 39.20 0.40 -19.63
C ASN A 156 39.68 -1.05 -19.59
N TYR A 157 39.16 -1.89 -20.51
CA TYR A 157 39.47 -3.32 -20.60
C TYR A 157 40.96 -3.65 -20.66
N THR A 158 41.79 -2.76 -21.24
CA THR A 158 43.26 -2.93 -21.31
C THR A 158 43.89 -2.76 -19.93
N ALA A 159 43.54 -1.70 -19.19
CA ALA A 159 44.03 -1.47 -17.83
C ALA A 159 43.52 -2.52 -16.83
N LEU A 160 42.30 -3.04 -17.04
CA LEU A 160 41.67 -4.07 -16.20
C LEU A 160 42.20 -5.50 -16.45
N GLY A 161 43.06 -5.67 -17.47
CA GLY A 161 43.67 -6.96 -17.81
C GLY A 161 42.69 -7.97 -18.41
N CYS A 162 41.68 -7.52 -19.17
CA CYS A 162 40.71 -8.38 -19.86
C CYS A 162 41.30 -9.11 -21.08
N GLN A 163 42.44 -9.79 -20.89
CA GLN A 163 43.11 -10.63 -21.90
C GLN A 163 42.34 -11.94 -22.14
N GLN A 164 41.65 -12.46 -21.12
CA GLN A 164 40.74 -13.59 -21.22
C GLN A 164 39.29 -13.12 -21.02
N ALA A 165 38.36 -13.63 -21.82
CA ALA A 165 36.95 -13.23 -21.84
C ALA A 165 36.11 -13.65 -20.61
N LEU A 166 36.74 -14.19 -19.56
CA LEU A 166 36.09 -14.70 -18.34
C LEU A 166 36.71 -14.13 -17.05
N ARG A 167 37.32 -12.95 -17.10
CA ARG A 167 37.80 -12.23 -15.92
C ARG A 167 36.67 -11.43 -15.26
N TYR A 168 36.47 -11.66 -13.96
CA TYR A 168 35.53 -10.92 -13.10
C TYR A 168 36.21 -9.69 -12.49
N ILE A 169 35.48 -8.59 -12.37
CA ILE A 169 35.97 -7.29 -11.88
C ILE A 169 35.00 -6.78 -10.80
N SER A 170 35.49 -6.58 -9.58
CA SER A 170 34.74 -6.05 -8.43
C SER A 170 35.19 -4.66 -7.96
N HIS A 171 36.16 -4.04 -8.63
CA HIS A 171 36.68 -2.71 -8.24
C HIS A 171 35.78 -1.59 -8.76
N GLN A 172 35.51 -0.59 -7.91
CA GLN A 172 34.67 0.56 -8.24
C GLN A 172 35.35 1.51 -9.25
N GLU A 173 36.68 1.64 -9.16
CA GLU A 173 37.56 2.39 -10.08
C GLU A 173 37.63 1.81 -11.51
N ALA A 174 36.89 0.74 -11.81
CA ALA A 174 36.88 0.12 -13.13
C ALA A 174 36.14 0.93 -14.20
N CYS A 175 35.34 1.94 -13.81
CA CYS A 175 34.53 2.77 -14.71
C CYS A 175 35.19 4.14 -14.97
N THR A 176 34.96 4.71 -16.15
CA THR A 176 35.43 6.06 -16.57
C THR A 176 34.27 6.98 -17.06
N GLY A 177 33.03 6.53 -16.91
CA GLY A 177 31.83 7.32 -17.18
C GLY A 177 31.48 8.34 -16.10
N ASN A 178 30.31 8.96 -16.22
CA ASN A 178 29.78 9.89 -15.23
C ASN A 178 29.33 9.15 -13.95
N GLU A 179 29.77 9.61 -12.78
CA GLU A 179 29.56 8.92 -11.51
C GLU A 179 28.08 8.78 -11.14
N ASP A 180 27.28 9.83 -11.36
CA ASP A 180 25.82 9.81 -11.11
C ASP A 180 25.11 8.71 -11.93
N ASP A 181 25.44 8.61 -13.22
CA ASP A 181 24.83 7.65 -14.13
C ASP A 181 25.28 6.22 -13.80
N ILE A 182 26.55 6.04 -13.37
CA ILE A 182 27.08 4.77 -12.87
C ILE A 182 26.36 4.36 -11.57
N LEU A 183 26.13 5.30 -10.65
CA LEU A 183 25.46 5.04 -9.38
C LEU A 183 23.99 4.66 -9.59
N ARG A 184 23.26 5.34 -10.49
CA ARG A 184 21.89 4.95 -10.87
C ARG A 184 21.86 3.59 -11.58
N ALA A 185 22.82 3.30 -12.46
CA ALA A 185 22.95 2.01 -13.14
C ALA A 185 23.35 0.82 -12.23
N ARG A 186 23.58 1.06 -10.93
CA ARG A 186 23.80 0.04 -9.87
C ARG A 186 22.60 -0.12 -8.92
N LYS A 187 21.48 0.57 -9.15
CA LYS A 187 20.29 0.60 -8.27
C LYS A 187 19.04 -0.05 -8.92
N THR A 188 19.15 -1.14 -9.69
CA THR A 188 17.98 -1.61 -10.49
C THR A 188 17.02 -2.56 -9.79
N PHE A 189 17.47 -3.34 -8.79
CA PHE A 189 16.64 -4.34 -8.12
C PHE A 189 16.27 -3.91 -6.70
N PRO A 190 14.98 -3.90 -6.32
CA PRO A 190 13.79 -4.03 -7.18
C PRO A 190 13.48 -2.73 -7.94
N SER A 191 12.63 -2.80 -8.97
CA SER A 191 12.22 -1.60 -9.72
C SER A 191 11.27 -0.74 -8.88
N LYS A 192 11.68 0.52 -8.67
CA LYS A 192 10.97 1.52 -7.87
C LYS A 192 9.66 1.94 -8.51
N GLU A 193 9.69 2.17 -9.80
CA GLU A 193 8.57 2.71 -10.58
C GLU A 193 7.46 1.66 -10.71
N ALA A 194 7.84 0.40 -10.91
CA ALA A 194 6.92 -0.73 -10.87
C ALA A 194 6.21 -0.84 -9.51
N ALA A 195 6.97 -0.75 -8.40
CA ALA A 195 6.42 -0.85 -7.05
C ALA A 195 5.47 0.31 -6.70
N LEU A 196 5.90 1.56 -6.90
CA LEU A 196 5.10 2.74 -6.54
C LEU A 196 3.84 2.87 -7.40
N SER A 197 3.92 2.57 -8.69
CA SER A 197 2.74 2.64 -9.58
C SER A 197 1.71 1.55 -9.27
N VAL A 198 2.13 0.30 -9.02
CA VAL A 198 1.17 -0.76 -8.66
C VAL A 198 0.63 -0.59 -7.25
N TYR A 199 1.43 -0.08 -6.29
CA TYR A 199 0.94 0.30 -4.96
C TYR A 199 -0.22 1.29 -5.07
N ALA A 200 -0.05 2.35 -5.87
CA ALA A 200 -1.09 3.35 -6.11
C ALA A 200 -2.33 2.76 -6.79
N ALA A 201 -2.15 1.96 -7.84
CA ALA A 201 -3.25 1.34 -8.57
C ALA A 201 -4.06 0.37 -7.69
N VAL A 202 -3.40 -0.48 -6.90
CA VAL A 202 -4.06 -1.45 -6.00
C VAL A 202 -4.77 -0.75 -4.85
N TYR A 203 -4.14 0.25 -4.22
CA TYR A 203 -4.79 1.01 -3.15
C TYR A 203 -6.06 1.71 -3.68
N MET A 204 -5.97 2.37 -4.82
CA MET A 204 -7.11 3.07 -5.42
C MET A 204 -8.20 2.11 -5.91
N ALA A 205 -7.84 0.99 -6.52
CA ALA A 205 -8.76 -0.08 -6.91
C ALA A 205 -9.60 -0.57 -5.71
N MET A 206 -8.95 -0.81 -4.56
CA MET A 206 -9.64 -1.19 -3.33
C MET A 206 -10.47 -0.03 -2.76
N TYR A 207 -9.93 1.20 -2.71
CA TYR A 207 -10.65 2.38 -2.24
C TYR A 207 -11.97 2.58 -3.01
N ILE A 208 -11.91 2.67 -4.34
CA ILE A 208 -13.06 2.83 -5.24
C ILE A 208 -14.10 1.72 -5.01
N THR A 209 -13.63 0.48 -4.86
CA THR A 209 -14.49 -0.69 -4.62
C THR A 209 -15.22 -0.62 -3.27
N PHE A 210 -14.58 -0.09 -2.23
CA PHE A 210 -15.15 0.01 -0.88
C PHE A 210 -15.97 1.29 -0.61
N THR A 211 -15.70 2.41 -1.29
CA THR A 211 -16.39 3.70 -1.04
C THR A 211 -17.54 3.96 -2.01
N VAL A 212 -17.37 3.66 -3.30
CA VAL A 212 -18.36 4.01 -4.32
C VAL A 212 -19.54 3.03 -4.29
N ARG A 213 -20.56 3.34 -3.48
CA ARG A 213 -21.84 2.59 -3.44
C ARG A 213 -22.85 3.00 -4.54
N ALA A 214 -22.38 3.60 -5.63
CA ALA A 214 -23.23 3.96 -6.78
C ALA A 214 -24.01 2.73 -7.32
N LYS A 215 -25.34 2.88 -7.42
CA LYS A 215 -26.27 1.84 -7.88
C LYS A 215 -26.38 1.74 -9.41
N GLY A 216 -26.11 2.83 -10.14
CA GLY A 216 -26.38 2.94 -11.59
C GLY A 216 -25.33 2.31 -12.52
N THR A 217 -24.04 2.39 -12.21
CA THR A 217 -22.96 2.07 -13.16
C THR A 217 -22.17 0.81 -12.76
N ARG A 218 -22.75 -0.37 -12.99
CA ARG A 218 -22.13 -1.66 -12.63
C ARG A 218 -20.73 -1.89 -13.25
N LEU A 219 -20.46 -1.35 -14.43
CA LEU A 219 -19.15 -1.48 -15.12
C LEU A 219 -18.12 -0.40 -14.74
N ALA A 220 -18.52 0.75 -14.21
CA ALA A 220 -17.58 1.88 -14.04
C ALA A 220 -16.44 1.56 -13.05
N LYS A 221 -16.72 0.81 -11.99
CA LYS A 221 -15.73 0.43 -10.97
C LYS A 221 -14.66 -0.54 -11.50
N PRO A 222 -15.01 -1.69 -12.11
CA PRO A 222 -13.99 -2.57 -12.70
C PRO A 222 -13.26 -1.91 -13.87
N VAL A 223 -13.91 -1.07 -14.70
CA VAL A 223 -13.21 -0.34 -15.78
C VAL A 223 -12.20 0.67 -15.22
N MET A 224 -12.58 1.48 -14.24
CA MET A 224 -11.66 2.44 -13.60
C MET A 224 -10.49 1.74 -12.90
N SER A 225 -10.76 0.65 -12.18
CA SER A 225 -9.70 -0.16 -11.56
C SER A 225 -8.80 -0.83 -12.59
N LEU A 226 -9.35 -1.39 -13.67
CA LEU A 226 -8.56 -2.06 -14.69
C LEU A 226 -7.67 -1.04 -15.42
N GLY A 227 -8.19 0.15 -15.73
CA GLY A 227 -7.41 1.25 -16.29
C GLY A 227 -6.22 1.64 -15.41
N LEU A 228 -6.42 1.80 -14.10
CA LEU A 228 -5.33 2.07 -13.14
C LEU A 228 -4.29 0.93 -13.11
N MET A 229 -4.73 -0.33 -13.09
CA MET A 229 -3.83 -1.49 -13.12
C MET A 229 -3.08 -1.62 -14.45
N CYS A 230 -3.71 -1.31 -15.59
CA CYS A 230 -3.06 -1.30 -16.90
C CYS A 230 -2.00 -0.19 -16.99
N LEU A 231 -2.28 1.01 -16.49
CA LEU A 231 -1.28 2.09 -16.42
C LEU A 231 -0.08 1.68 -15.55
N ALA A 232 -0.33 1.08 -14.38
CA ALA A 232 0.72 0.54 -13.51
C ALA A 232 1.45 -0.69 -14.07
N PHE A 233 0.91 -1.38 -15.08
CA PHE A 233 1.63 -2.45 -15.79
C PHE A 233 2.50 -1.88 -16.93
N LEU A 234 2.00 -0.86 -17.63
CA LEU A 234 2.73 -0.15 -18.68
C LEU A 234 3.95 0.60 -18.15
N THR A 235 3.90 1.14 -16.93
CA THR A 235 5.09 1.72 -16.25
C THR A 235 6.22 0.70 -16.11
N GLY A 236 5.92 -0.51 -15.63
CA GLY A 236 6.89 -1.60 -15.52
C GLY A 236 7.39 -2.11 -16.87
N ILE A 237 6.52 -2.22 -17.89
CA ILE A 237 6.93 -2.58 -19.26
C ILE A 237 7.93 -1.55 -19.81
N ASN A 238 7.65 -0.26 -19.64
CA ASN A 238 8.53 0.80 -20.15
C ASN A 238 9.93 0.74 -19.52
N ARG A 239 10.07 0.41 -18.22
CA ARG A 239 11.38 0.18 -17.59
C ARG A 239 12.21 -0.94 -18.24
N VAL A 240 11.56 -2.00 -18.70
CA VAL A 240 12.24 -3.09 -19.44
C VAL A 240 12.54 -2.68 -20.89
N ALA A 241 11.61 -1.99 -21.55
CA ALA A 241 11.77 -1.51 -22.92
C ALA A 241 12.89 -0.45 -23.06
N GLU A 242 13.06 0.39 -22.04
CA GLU A 242 14.14 1.38 -21.94
C GLU A 242 15.45 0.79 -21.38
N TYR A 243 15.54 -0.53 -21.20
CA TYR A 243 16.71 -1.24 -20.67
C TYR A 243 17.20 -0.72 -19.30
N ARG A 244 16.34 -0.09 -18.48
CA ARG A 244 16.69 0.45 -17.15
C ARG A 244 16.65 -0.63 -16.07
N ASN A 245 15.73 -1.58 -16.15
CA ASN A 245 15.59 -2.67 -15.19
C ASN A 245 15.47 -4.02 -15.90
N HIS A 246 15.86 -5.11 -15.24
CA HIS A 246 15.54 -6.45 -15.73
C HIS A 246 14.06 -6.77 -15.47
N TRP A 247 13.50 -7.73 -16.22
CA TRP A 247 12.11 -8.18 -16.05
C TRP A 247 11.85 -8.77 -14.65
N SER A 248 12.87 -9.37 -14.04
CA SER A 248 12.90 -9.83 -12.64
C SER A 248 12.66 -8.69 -11.65
N ASP A 249 13.34 -7.57 -11.86
CA ASP A 249 13.34 -6.40 -10.97
C ASP A 249 11.96 -5.74 -10.94
N VAL A 250 11.32 -5.71 -12.11
CA VAL A 250 9.95 -5.21 -12.32
C VAL A 250 8.91 -6.13 -11.64
N ILE A 251 9.05 -7.45 -11.76
CA ILE A 251 8.17 -8.40 -11.06
C ILE A 251 8.36 -8.30 -9.54
N ALA A 252 9.60 -8.18 -9.05
CA ALA A 252 9.88 -7.98 -7.62
C ALA A 252 9.26 -6.67 -7.10
N GLY A 253 9.42 -5.57 -7.84
CA GLY A 253 8.76 -4.30 -7.56
C GLY A 253 7.23 -4.44 -7.50
N PHE A 254 6.62 -5.13 -8.48
CA PHE A 254 5.18 -5.38 -8.47
C PHE A 254 4.71 -6.19 -7.26
N ILE A 255 5.43 -7.23 -6.87
CA ILE A 255 5.11 -8.04 -5.69
C ILE A 255 5.14 -7.19 -4.41
N ILE A 256 6.17 -6.34 -4.24
CA ILE A 256 6.32 -5.44 -3.09
C ILE A 256 5.15 -4.44 -3.02
N GLY A 257 4.86 -3.74 -4.12
CA GLY A 257 3.78 -2.74 -4.16
C GLY A 257 2.39 -3.35 -3.90
N VAL A 258 2.09 -4.52 -4.48
CA VAL A 258 0.84 -5.26 -4.24
C VAL A 258 0.75 -5.71 -2.77
N ALA A 259 1.83 -6.23 -2.19
CA ALA A 259 1.86 -6.71 -0.81
C ALA A 259 1.61 -5.57 0.19
N ILE A 260 2.32 -4.44 0.06
CA ILE A 260 2.19 -3.28 0.96
C ILE A 260 0.80 -2.65 0.83
N ALA A 261 0.28 -2.48 -0.38
CA ALA A 261 -1.08 -1.95 -0.60
C ALA A 261 -2.15 -2.86 0.05
N THR A 262 -2.03 -4.17 -0.16
CA THR A 262 -2.99 -5.16 0.38
C THR A 262 -2.92 -5.22 1.90
N PHE A 263 -1.71 -5.25 2.49
CA PHE A 263 -1.52 -5.22 3.93
C PHE A 263 -2.15 -3.97 4.56
N LEU A 264 -1.89 -2.78 4.04
CA LEU A 264 -2.41 -1.55 4.62
C LEU A 264 -3.94 -1.43 4.48
N VAL A 265 -4.52 -1.79 3.33
CA VAL A 265 -5.98 -1.72 3.18
C VAL A 265 -6.70 -2.79 4.02
N VAL A 266 -6.20 -4.02 4.07
CA VAL A 266 -6.87 -5.11 4.79
C VAL A 266 -6.60 -5.07 6.29
N CYS A 267 -5.36 -4.85 6.72
CA CYS A 267 -4.96 -4.92 8.14
C CYS A 267 -5.11 -3.57 8.87
N VAL A 268 -4.92 -2.43 8.20
CA VAL A 268 -5.10 -1.10 8.83
C VAL A 268 -6.50 -0.55 8.54
N VAL A 269 -6.84 -0.30 7.27
CA VAL A 269 -8.08 0.42 6.91
C VAL A 269 -9.35 -0.36 7.27
N HIS A 270 -9.38 -1.69 7.08
CA HIS A 270 -10.57 -2.49 7.38
C HIS A 270 -10.77 -2.76 8.88
N ASN A 271 -9.71 -2.95 9.67
CA ASN A 271 -9.86 -3.25 11.10
C ASN A 271 -10.49 -2.07 11.88
N PHE A 272 -10.22 -0.83 11.48
CA PHE A 272 -10.91 0.35 12.04
C PHE A 272 -12.41 0.46 11.71
N LYS A 273 -12.99 -0.43 10.88
CA LYS A 273 -14.44 -0.52 10.68
C LYS A 273 -15.14 -1.45 11.68
N GLY A 274 -14.40 -2.28 12.42
CA GLY A 274 -14.96 -3.32 13.30
C GLY A 274 -15.38 -2.85 14.71
N LYS A 275 -15.09 -1.60 15.10
CA LYS A 275 -15.26 -1.11 16.49
C LYS A 275 -16.04 0.21 16.59
N GLN A 276 -17.08 0.43 15.78
CA GLN A 276 -17.78 1.73 15.78
C GLN A 276 -19.31 1.76 15.57
N LEU A 277 -20.01 0.62 15.50
CA LEU A 277 -21.48 0.55 15.40
C LEU A 277 -22.06 -0.68 16.12
N LEU A 278 -21.79 -0.82 17.42
CA LEU A 278 -22.56 -1.70 18.31
C LEU A 278 -22.46 -1.21 19.77
N ASN A 279 -22.94 0.01 19.98
CA ASN A 279 -23.40 0.50 21.29
C ASN A 279 -24.83 0.99 21.03
N GLU A 280 -25.74 0.03 20.92
CA GLU A 280 -27.18 0.24 20.98
C GLU A 280 -27.59 -0.28 22.36
N ASP A 281 -28.09 0.60 23.22
CA ASP A 281 -28.29 0.26 24.63
C ASP A 281 -29.38 -0.81 24.80
N PRO A 282 -29.20 -1.82 25.67
CA PRO A 282 -30.22 -2.84 25.89
C PRO A 282 -31.46 -2.24 26.57
N PRO A 283 -32.68 -2.56 26.13
CA PRO A 283 -33.91 -2.12 26.79
C PRO A 283 -33.97 -2.59 28.26
N GLN A 284 -34.51 -1.73 29.12
CA GLN A 284 -34.88 -2.10 30.49
C GLN A 284 -36.27 -2.73 30.51
N ASP A 285 -36.42 -3.84 31.24
CA ASP A 285 -37.72 -4.35 31.69
C ASP A 285 -37.58 -4.95 33.12
N PRO A 286 -38.66 -5.00 33.93
CA PRO A 286 -38.54 -5.07 35.39
C PRO A 286 -38.63 -6.46 36.05
N LEU A 287 -37.85 -6.58 37.14
CA LEU A 287 -37.84 -7.54 38.26
C LEU A 287 -39.10 -8.41 38.54
N SER A 288 -38.91 -9.74 38.66
CA SER A 288 -39.65 -10.58 39.64
C SER A 288 -38.99 -11.94 39.99
N ASN A 289 -38.60 -12.09 41.26
CA ASN A 289 -38.70 -13.27 42.16
C ASN A 289 -38.03 -14.65 41.83
N ASP A 290 -36.91 -14.90 42.54
CA ASP A 290 -36.45 -16.09 43.32
C ASP A 290 -37.31 -17.39 43.47
N PRO A 291 -36.77 -18.55 43.97
CA PRO A 291 -35.38 -18.93 44.34
C PRO A 291 -35.00 -20.36 43.78
N MET A 292 -34.15 -21.29 44.29
CA MET A 292 -33.21 -21.48 45.45
C MET A 292 -32.28 -22.73 45.21
N VAL A 293 -31.27 -22.98 46.09
CA VAL A 293 -30.61 -24.31 46.38
C VAL A 293 -29.74 -24.95 45.25
N ASN A 294 -28.50 -25.44 45.42
CA ASN A 294 -27.57 -25.51 46.56
C ASN A 294 -26.07 -25.58 46.12
N SER A 295 -25.14 -25.49 47.09
CA SER A 295 -23.68 -25.75 46.99
C SER A 295 -23.25 -26.73 48.13
N PRO A 296 -21.97 -27.05 48.48
CA PRO A 296 -20.66 -26.62 47.95
C PRO A 296 -19.51 -27.67 47.85
N ARG A 297 -18.48 -27.36 47.03
CA ARG A 297 -17.00 -27.48 47.27
C ARG A 297 -16.27 -27.20 45.94
N VAL A 298 -15.56 -26.09 45.75
CA VAL A 298 -14.27 -25.67 46.36
C VAL A 298 -13.08 -26.52 45.87
N GLU A 299 -12.79 -26.40 44.57
CA GLU A 299 -11.44 -26.17 44.05
C GLU A 299 -11.41 -24.74 43.46
N SER A 300 -10.25 -24.06 43.40
CA SER A 300 -10.17 -22.70 42.85
C SER A 300 -10.45 -22.68 41.34
N PRO A 301 -11.57 -22.08 40.87
CA PRO A 301 -11.87 -22.08 39.43
C PRO A 301 -11.01 -21.05 38.66
N LEU A 302 -10.51 -20.03 39.37
CA LEU A 302 -10.01 -18.80 38.77
C LEU A 302 -8.72 -19.00 37.96
N GLU A 303 -7.77 -19.82 38.44
CA GLU A 303 -6.54 -20.11 37.70
C GLU A 303 -6.80 -20.93 36.43
N LYS A 304 -7.65 -21.98 36.52
CA LYS A 304 -8.07 -22.75 35.33
C LYS A 304 -8.82 -21.87 34.33
N TYR A 305 -9.66 -20.96 34.81
CA TYR A 305 -10.42 -20.04 33.94
C TYR A 305 -9.52 -19.01 33.25
N ILE A 306 -8.56 -18.42 33.96
CA ILE A 306 -7.58 -17.50 33.38
C ILE A 306 -6.67 -18.23 32.38
N ALA A 307 -6.18 -19.44 32.70
CA ALA A 307 -5.35 -20.22 31.79
C ALA A 307 -6.12 -20.66 30.52
N SER A 308 -7.40 -21.05 30.65
CA SER A 308 -8.27 -21.35 29.50
C SER A 308 -8.51 -20.12 28.65
N GLN A 309 -9.01 -19.02 29.24
CA GLN A 309 -9.28 -17.79 28.49
C GLN A 309 -8.04 -17.22 27.79
N VAL A 310 -6.88 -17.20 28.45
CA VAL A 310 -5.63 -16.71 27.83
C VAL A 310 -5.13 -17.61 26.69
N THR A 311 -5.58 -18.87 26.64
CA THR A 311 -5.28 -19.80 25.53
C THR A 311 -6.32 -19.68 24.41
N GLU A 312 -7.61 -19.70 24.74
CA GLU A 312 -8.72 -19.54 23.79
C GLU A 312 -8.67 -18.18 23.09
N LEU A 313 -8.54 -17.06 23.83
CA LEU A 313 -8.40 -15.71 23.26
C LEU A 313 -7.19 -15.57 22.35
N ARG A 314 -6.15 -16.41 22.51
CA ARG A 314 -4.94 -16.35 21.67
C ARG A 314 -5.06 -17.21 20.41
N MET A 315 -5.79 -18.32 20.48
CA MET A 315 -6.04 -19.19 19.33
C MET A 315 -7.17 -18.64 18.43
N ASP A 316 -8.22 -18.07 19.02
CA ASP A 316 -9.34 -17.50 18.27
C ASP A 316 -8.94 -16.22 17.51
N ASP A 317 -8.18 -15.28 18.11
CA ASP A 317 -7.79 -14.05 17.40
C ASP A 317 -6.88 -14.36 16.18
N GLU A 318 -5.96 -15.33 16.30
CA GLU A 318 -5.11 -15.74 15.18
C GLU A 318 -5.87 -16.52 14.08
N ASP A 319 -6.72 -17.49 14.41
CA ASP A 319 -7.44 -18.26 13.39
C ASP A 319 -8.63 -17.46 12.79
N LEU A 320 -9.34 -16.65 13.58
CA LEU A 320 -10.37 -15.74 13.07
C LEU A 320 -9.75 -14.67 12.15
N SER A 321 -8.59 -14.10 12.52
CA SER A 321 -7.83 -13.18 11.66
C SER A 321 -7.35 -13.89 10.39
N SER A 322 -6.77 -15.10 10.50
CA SER A 322 -6.28 -15.91 9.37
C SER A 322 -7.39 -16.28 8.38
N ARG A 323 -8.55 -16.74 8.87
CA ARG A 323 -9.74 -17.07 8.05
C ARG A 323 -10.33 -15.82 7.40
N SER A 324 -10.41 -14.71 8.14
CA SER A 324 -10.86 -13.41 7.65
C SER A 324 -9.95 -12.87 6.54
N LEU A 325 -8.62 -12.95 6.73
CA LEU A 325 -7.61 -12.54 5.74
C LEU A 325 -7.71 -13.41 4.47
N LYS A 326 -7.71 -14.74 4.62
CA LYS A 326 -7.84 -15.69 3.50
C LYS A 326 -9.13 -15.46 2.71
N GLY A 327 -10.28 -15.31 3.38
CA GLY A 327 -11.56 -15.03 2.74
C GLY A 327 -11.56 -13.71 1.95
N ARG A 328 -10.96 -12.65 2.51
CA ARG A 328 -10.84 -11.34 1.85
C ARG A 328 -9.89 -11.40 0.64
N LEU A 329 -8.72 -12.03 0.78
CA LEU A 329 -7.78 -12.26 -0.32
C LEU A 329 -8.42 -13.08 -1.45
N LEU A 330 -9.10 -14.18 -1.14
CA LEU A 330 -9.84 -14.98 -2.11
C LEU A 330 -10.95 -14.18 -2.80
N SER A 331 -11.63 -13.26 -2.08
CA SER A 331 -12.62 -12.37 -2.70
C SER A 331 -11.98 -11.38 -3.70
N PHE A 332 -10.79 -10.87 -3.39
CA PHE A 332 -10.01 -9.96 -4.25
C PHE A 332 -9.49 -10.68 -5.50
N PHE A 333 -8.89 -11.87 -5.36
CA PHE A 333 -8.46 -12.67 -6.51
C PHE A 333 -9.64 -13.19 -7.35
N SER A 334 -10.78 -13.54 -6.73
CA SER A 334 -12.04 -13.90 -7.42
C SER A 334 -12.66 -12.72 -8.20
N TRP A 335 -12.41 -11.49 -7.75
CA TRP A 335 -12.80 -10.26 -8.44
C TRP A 335 -11.85 -9.92 -9.60
N ILE A 336 -10.53 -9.98 -9.39
CA ILE A 336 -9.52 -9.82 -10.45
C ILE A 336 -9.76 -10.82 -11.60
N THR A 337 -10.05 -12.09 -11.27
CA THR A 337 -10.32 -13.14 -12.26
C THR A 337 -11.75 -13.13 -12.82
N GLY A 338 -12.55 -12.09 -12.53
CA GLY A 338 -13.93 -11.93 -13.03
C GLY A 338 -14.94 -12.98 -12.56
N LYS A 339 -14.54 -13.90 -11.68
CA LYS A 339 -15.26 -15.14 -11.32
C LYS A 339 -16.55 -14.87 -10.51
N SER A 340 -16.69 -13.68 -9.94
CA SER A 340 -17.83 -13.23 -9.12
C SER A 340 -19.19 -13.22 -9.83
N SER A 341 -19.23 -13.22 -11.17
CA SER A 341 -20.47 -13.29 -11.95
C SER A 341 -21.05 -14.70 -12.04
N ARG A 342 -20.18 -15.72 -12.18
CA ARG A 342 -20.60 -17.10 -12.51
C ARG A 342 -21.22 -17.85 -11.32
N PHE A 343 -20.76 -17.59 -10.09
CA PHE A 343 -21.24 -18.32 -8.91
C PHE A 343 -22.67 -17.98 -8.49
N ARG A 344 -23.07 -16.71 -8.59
CA ARG A 344 -24.44 -16.28 -8.23
C ARG A 344 -25.52 -16.84 -9.16
N HIS A 345 -25.18 -17.11 -10.42
CA HIS A 345 -26.14 -17.57 -11.41
C HIS A 345 -26.45 -19.08 -11.35
N LEU A 346 -25.65 -19.85 -10.61
CA LEU A 346 -25.82 -21.30 -10.40
C LEU A 346 -26.57 -21.65 -9.11
N GLN A 347 -26.71 -20.69 -8.18
CA GLN A 347 -27.49 -20.86 -6.95
C GLN A 347 -28.97 -20.49 -7.14
N SER A 348 -29.27 -19.61 -8.10
CA SER A 348 -30.63 -19.13 -8.43
C SER A 348 -31.41 -20.04 -9.40
N THR A 349 -30.93 -21.26 -9.64
CA THR A 349 -31.51 -22.26 -10.56
C THR A 349 -31.61 -23.66 -9.93
N ARG A 350 -31.58 -23.71 -8.59
CA ARG A 350 -31.74 -24.92 -7.77
C ARG A 350 -32.60 -24.72 -6.50
N GLN A 351 -33.36 -23.63 -6.49
CA GLN A 351 -34.55 -23.38 -5.68
C GLN A 351 -35.63 -22.88 -6.64
#